data_AF-A0A7V9FLA9-F1
#
_entry.id   AF-A0A7V9FLA9-F1
#
_cell.length_a   1.000
_cell.length_b   1.000
_cell.length_c   1.000
_cell.angle_alpha   90.00
_cell.angle_beta   90.00
_cell.angle_gamma   90.00
#
_symmetry.space_group_name_H-M   'P 1'
#
loop_
_entity.id
_entity.type
_entity.pdbx_description
1 polymer ?
#
loop_
_entity_poly.entity_id
_entity_poly.type
_entity_poly.pdbx_seq_one_letter_code
_entity_poly.pdbx_strand_id
1 'polypeptide(L)'
;MPFGIGIWEVLILLLVVLLVFGPKRLPEMGRSLGRGMREFKDSISGKDDDDDAVHHRLASELPPAEADTPAHVESRERDTVS
;
A
#
# COMPACT_ATOMS: atom_id res chain seq x y z
N MET A 1 8.00 -38.12 -21.49
CA MET A 1 9.25 -37.46 -21.05
C MET A 1 8.88 -36.50 -19.91
N PRO A 2 9.58 -36.54 -18.77
CA PRO A 2 9.02 -36.28 -17.44
C PRO A 2 8.95 -34.78 -17.08
N PHE A 3 7.76 -34.19 -17.17
CA PHE A 3 7.40 -32.90 -16.55
C PHE A 3 6.17 -33.05 -15.66
N GLY A 4 6.02 -34.21 -15.03
CA GLY A 4 4.94 -34.50 -14.10
C GLY A 4 5.44 -34.56 -12.68
N ILE A 5 6.21 -33.56 -12.22
CA ILE A 5 6.33 -33.37 -10.76
C ILE A 5 4.97 -32.83 -10.35
N GLY A 6 4.11 -33.74 -9.90
CA GLY A 6 2.80 -33.36 -9.39
C GLY A 6 2.94 -32.48 -8.16
N ILE A 7 1.89 -31.70 -7.88
CA ILE A 7 1.78 -30.92 -6.64
C ILE A 7 2.02 -31.81 -5.42
N TRP A 8 1.68 -33.11 -5.52
CA TRP A 8 1.91 -34.12 -4.48
C TRP A 8 3.39 -34.36 -4.18
N GLU A 9 4.24 -34.50 -5.19
CA GLU A 9 5.68 -34.71 -5.01
C GLU A 9 6.35 -33.47 -4.41
N VAL A 10 5.95 -32.27 -4.84
CA VAL A 10 6.43 -31.01 -4.24
C VAL A 10 6.00 -30.92 -2.77
N LEU A 11 4.76 -31.31 -2.43
CA LEU A 11 4.28 -31.34 -1.05
C LEU A 11 5.08 -32.31 -0.17
N ILE A 12 5.41 -33.49 -0.68
CA ILE A 12 6.24 -34.47 0.05
C ILE A 12 7.65 -33.93 0.26
N LEU A 13 8.27 -33.35 -0.76
CA LEU A 13 9.59 -32.73 -0.65
C LEU A 13 9.56 -31.59 0.39
N LEU A 14 8.56 -30.73 0.30
CA LEU A 14 8.33 -29.64 1.24
C LEU A 14 8.22 -30.18 2.67
N LEU A 15 7.45 -31.25 2.89
CA LEU A 15 7.31 -31.88 4.20
C LEU A 15 8.65 -32.38 4.76
N VAL A 16 9.50 -32.99 3.94
CA VAL A 16 10.86 -33.42 4.35
C VAL A 16 11.72 -32.22 4.73
N VAL A 17 11.71 -31.15 3.94
CA VAL A 17 12.45 -29.91 4.24
C VAL A 17 11.92 -29.29 5.54
N LEU A 18 10.61 -29.27 5.76
CA LEU A 18 10.00 -28.80 7.01
C LEU A 18 10.41 -29.66 8.21
N LEU A 19 10.66 -30.96 8.03
CA LEU A 19 11.10 -31.82 9.12
C LEU A 19 12.55 -31.52 9.52
N VAL A 20 13.42 -31.23 8.54
CA VAL A 20 14.84 -30.90 8.77
C VAL A 20 15.00 -29.48 9.32
N PHE A 21 14.39 -28.49 8.68
CA PHE A 21 14.54 -27.07 9.03
C PHE A 21 13.51 -26.59 10.06
N GLY A 22 12.37 -27.26 10.16
CA GLY A 22 11.24 -26.88 11.00
C GLY A 22 10.21 -26.00 10.25
N PRO A 23 8.90 -26.12 10.55
CA PRO A 23 7.84 -25.32 9.92
C PRO A 23 7.92 -23.82 10.21
N LYS A 24 8.64 -23.42 11.26
CA LYS A 24 8.82 -22.01 11.62
C LYS A 24 9.98 -21.34 10.89
N ARG A 25 11.02 -22.08 10.49
CA ARG A 25 12.25 -21.48 9.93
C ARG A 25 12.14 -21.14 8.45
N LEU A 26 11.44 -21.96 7.67
CA LEU A 26 11.16 -21.66 6.26
C LEU A 26 10.45 -20.31 6.03
N PRO A 27 9.32 -20.01 6.70
CA PRO A 27 8.65 -18.72 6.51
C PRO A 27 9.44 -17.55 7.10
N GLU A 28 10.21 -17.77 8.17
CA GLU A 28 11.08 -16.75 8.76
C GLU A 28 12.18 -16.32 7.77
N MET A 29 12.89 -17.29 7.17
CA MET A 29 13.89 -17.04 6.12
C MET A 29 13.26 -16.50 4.82
N GLY A 30 12.08 -17.00 4.46
CA GLY A 30 11.33 -16.50 3.30
C GLY A 30 10.91 -15.03 3.45
N ARG A 31 10.55 -14.59 4.66
CA ARG A 31 10.21 -13.19 4.94
C ARG A 31 11.43 -12.26 4.88
N SER A 32 12.61 -12.69 5.33
CA SER A 32 13.82 -11.87 5.20
C SER A 32 14.29 -11.78 3.75
N LEU A 33 14.29 -12.90 3.03
CA LEU A 33 14.63 -12.95 1.61
C LEU A 33 13.61 -12.18 0.75
N GLY A 34 12.32 -12.30 1.08
CA GLY A 34 11.25 -11.62 0.37
C GLY A 34 11.32 -10.11 0.48
N ARG A 35 11.70 -9.56 1.65
CA ARG A 35 11.95 -8.12 1.82
C ARG A 35 13.13 -7.65 0.99
N GLY A 36 14.27 -8.35 1.05
CA GLY A 36 15.43 -8.01 0.21
C GLY A 36 15.12 -8.10 -1.28
N MET A 37 14.36 -9.11 -1.71
CA MET A 37 13.92 -9.27 -3.11
C MET A 37 12.95 -8.16 -3.54
N ARG A 38 12.06 -7.73 -2.63
CA ARG A 38 11.13 -6.62 -2.84
C ARG A 38 11.91 -5.32 -3.07
N GLU A 39 12.79 -4.95 -2.13
CA GLU A 39 13.66 -3.77 -2.21
C GLU A 39 14.57 -3.80 -3.45
N PHE A 40 15.15 -4.96 -3.78
CA PHE A 40 15.96 -5.15 -4.98
C PHE A 40 15.15 -4.94 -6.26
N LYS A 41 13.95 -5.53 -6.33
CA LYS A 41 13.03 -5.38 -7.47
C LYS A 41 12.53 -3.95 -7.57
N ASP A 42 12.23 -3.28 -6.47
CA ASP A 42 11.75 -1.89 -6.45
C ASP A 42 12.87 -0.92 -6.90
N SER A 43 14.11 -1.16 -6.46
CA SER A 43 15.31 -0.42 -6.92
C SER A 43 15.60 -0.60 -8.42
N ILE A 44 15.38 -1.80 -8.96
CA ILE A 44 15.56 -2.08 -10.40
C ILE A 44 14.37 -1.56 -11.22
N SER A 45 13.16 -1.60 -10.65
CA SER A 45 11.94 -1.15 -11.29
C SER A 45 11.74 0.36 -11.23
N GLY A 46 12.56 1.10 -10.46
CA GLY A 46 12.44 2.55 -10.28
C GLY A 46 11.12 2.97 -9.64
N LYS A 47 10.50 2.11 -8.82
CA LYS A 47 9.30 2.44 -8.05
C LYS A 47 9.75 2.88 -6.67
N ASP A 48 9.84 4.19 -6.46
CA ASP A 48 10.00 4.76 -5.12
C ASP A 48 8.65 4.66 -4.39
N ASP A 49 8.67 4.13 -3.16
CA ASP A 49 7.50 3.86 -2.30
C ASP A 49 6.84 5.15 -1.74
N ASP A 50 6.67 6.20 -2.56
CA ASP A 50 6.05 7.48 -2.16
C ASP A 50 4.50 7.44 -2.19
N ASP A 51 3.89 6.36 -2.69
CA ASP A 51 2.44 6.27 -2.89
C ASP A 51 1.64 5.93 -1.62
N ASP A 52 2.24 5.33 -0.58
CA ASP A 52 1.51 4.86 0.61
C ASP A 52 1.22 5.98 1.65
N ALA A 53 1.96 7.10 1.61
CA ALA A 53 1.80 8.19 2.59
C ALA A 53 0.68 9.20 2.22
N VAL A 54 0.30 9.26 0.93
CA VAL A 54 -0.64 10.25 0.42
C VAL A 54 -2.09 9.90 0.79
N HIS A 55 -2.43 8.60 0.81
CA HIS A 55 -3.81 8.15 1.04
C HIS A 55 -4.33 8.37 2.47
N HIS A 56 -3.48 8.52 3.50
CA HIS A 56 -3.92 8.73 4.88
C HIS A 56 -4.17 10.21 5.23
N ARG A 57 -3.59 11.17 4.49
CA ARG A 57 -3.79 12.60 4.74
C ARG A 57 -5.05 13.16 4.09
N LEU A 58 -5.42 12.68 2.89
CA LEU A 58 -6.64 13.14 2.21
C LEU A 58 -7.93 12.78 2.95
N ALA A 59 -7.94 11.70 3.74
CA ALA A 59 -9.12 11.31 4.53
C ALA A 59 -9.31 12.11 5.83
N SER A 60 -8.27 12.81 6.31
CA SER A 60 -8.33 13.59 7.56
C SER A 60 -8.38 15.10 7.35
N GLU A 61 -8.20 15.58 6.12
CA GLU A 61 -8.21 16.99 5.75
C GLU A 61 -9.35 17.32 4.77
N LEU A 62 -10.50 16.68 4.92
CA LEU A 62 -11.75 17.23 4.39
C LEU A 62 -12.31 18.15 5.48
N PRO A 63 -12.16 19.49 5.36
CA PRO A 63 -12.87 20.40 6.24
C PRO A 63 -14.36 20.05 6.17
N PRO A 64 -15.07 19.94 7.32
CA PRO A 64 -16.51 19.84 7.30
C PRO A 64 -16.99 21.02 6.45
N ALA A 65 -17.71 20.73 5.38
CA ALA A 65 -18.37 21.75 4.59
C ALA A 65 -19.28 22.53 5.54
N GLU A 66 -18.74 23.64 6.06
CA GLU A 66 -19.48 24.73 6.67
C GLU A 66 -20.34 25.30 5.55
N ALA A 67 -21.44 24.62 5.26
CA ALA A 67 -22.62 25.18 4.67
C ALA A 67 -23.25 26.11 5.72
N ASP A 68 -22.60 27.24 5.98
CA ASP A 68 -23.25 28.38 6.60
C ASP A 68 -22.85 29.67 5.88
N THR A 69 -23.78 30.06 5.01
CA THR A 69 -24.08 31.39 4.51
C THR A 69 -23.22 32.55 5.06
N PRO A 70 -22.59 33.33 4.17
CA PRO A 70 -22.88 34.77 4.23
C PRO A 70 -22.99 35.36 2.81
N ALA A 71 -24.17 35.25 2.22
CA ALA A 71 -24.59 36.11 1.11
C ALA A 71 -25.06 37.49 1.64
N HIS A 72 -24.22 38.15 2.44
CA HIS A 72 -24.52 39.49 2.95
C HIS A 72 -23.25 40.32 3.12
N VAL A 73 -22.65 40.75 2.02
CA VAL A 73 -21.97 42.05 1.90
C VAL A 73 -22.04 42.44 0.43
N GLU A 74 -22.19 43.73 0.16
CA GLU A 74 -22.18 44.36 -1.18
C GLU A 74 -23.55 44.61 -1.82
N SER A 75 -24.35 45.52 -1.23
CA SER A 75 -25.15 46.48 -2.01
C SER A 75 -25.75 47.58 -1.12
N ARG A 76 -24.91 48.46 -0.56
CA ARG A 76 -25.36 49.73 0.04
C ARG A 76 -24.27 50.79 -0.03
N GLU A 77 -23.94 51.21 -1.25
CA GLU A 77 -23.17 52.44 -1.44
C GLU A 77 -23.47 53.04 -2.82
N ARG A 78 -24.69 53.55 -3.00
CA ARG A 78 -25.04 54.48 -4.08
C ARG A 78 -26.05 55.51 -3.57
N ASP A 79 -25.61 56.28 -2.57
CA ASP A 79 -26.30 57.47 -2.08
C ASP A 79 -25.28 58.61 -1.92
N THR A 80 -24.68 59.05 -3.03
CA THR A 80 -24.18 60.44 -3.18
C THR A 80 -24.23 60.79 -4.66
N VAL A 81 -24.78 61.97 -4.98
CA VAL A 81 -25.09 62.52 -6.33
C VAL A 81 -26.53 62.23 -6.78
N SER A 82 -27.49 62.99 -6.24
CA SER A 82 -28.11 64.09 -6.98
C SER A 82 -28.93 65.01 -6.08
#